data_AF-A0A2I0I3W8-F1
#
_entry.id   AF-A0A2I0I3W8-F1
#
_cell.length_a   1.000
_cell.length_b   1.000
_cell.length_c   1.000
_cell.angle_alpha   90.00
_cell.angle_beta   90.00
_cell.angle_gamma   90.00
#
_symmetry.space_group_name_H-M   'P 1'
#
loop_
_entity.id
_entity.type
_entity.pdbx_description
1 polymer ?
#
loop_
_entity_poly.entity_id
_entity_poly.type
_entity_poly.pdbx_seq_one_letter_code
_entity_poly.pdbx_strand_id
1 'polypeptide(L)'
;MAEAAETSGGAGGRRELTSETKENIAERLSSLENLYFPRALHSSASDPSQRKSIFLDLLSRDVAVFLERYGSQLTNGELQEFDGLKDDYEINWHLNHLRSIKSPTSAELRSRSITVKNRRRAYLNKLMHDGQYFSEDAMREREPYLHHEYVGKFQDPSSRSMARPGEKWSETLIRRSEEAFLVSEIRREQQRLGVAERDWVGNER
;
A
#
# COMPACT_ATOMS: atom_id res chain seq x y z
N MET A 1 -50.91 -52.31 1.17
CA MET A 1 -49.81 -52.33 0.19
C MET A 1 -49.36 -50.90 -0.02
N ALA A 2 -48.05 -50.69 0.12
CA ALA A 2 -47.25 -49.50 -0.23
C ALA A 2 -47.54 -48.19 0.55
N GLU A 3 -46.59 -47.41 1.02
CA GLU A 3 -45.13 -47.55 1.18
C GLU A 3 -44.71 -46.36 2.06
N ALA A 4 -43.88 -46.62 3.07
CA ALA A 4 -43.38 -45.59 3.98
C ALA A 4 -42.33 -44.72 3.26
N ALA A 5 -42.55 -43.41 3.22
CA ALA A 5 -41.54 -42.47 2.75
C ALA A 5 -40.53 -42.21 3.88
N GLU A 6 -39.37 -42.87 3.78
CA GLU A 6 -38.17 -42.56 4.53
C GLU A 6 -37.70 -41.13 4.20
N THR A 7 -37.83 -40.23 5.17
CA THR A 7 -37.12 -38.96 5.17
C THR A 7 -35.64 -39.23 5.46
N SER A 8 -34.80 -39.24 4.42
CA SER A 8 -33.35 -39.26 4.57
C SER A 8 -32.87 -37.90 5.10
N GLY A 9 -32.72 -37.82 6.41
CA GLY A 9 -31.94 -36.76 7.05
C GLY A 9 -30.48 -36.91 6.65
N GLY A 10 -30.06 -36.17 5.63
CA GLY A 10 -28.67 -36.06 5.23
C GLY A 10 -27.85 -35.46 6.38
N ALA A 11 -27.14 -36.33 7.10
CA ALA A 11 -26.16 -35.95 8.10
C ALA A 11 -25.10 -35.06 7.44
N GLY A 12 -25.15 -33.75 7.70
CA GLY A 12 -24.04 -32.83 7.46
C GLY A 12 -22.89 -33.20 8.38
N GLY A 13 -22.11 -34.21 7.98
CA GLY A 13 -20.92 -34.64 8.70
C GLY A 13 -19.94 -33.48 8.76
N ARG A 14 -19.57 -33.09 9.99
CA ARG A 14 -18.45 -32.18 10.25
C ARG A 14 -17.24 -32.69 9.49
N ARG A 15 -16.85 -32.01 8.41
CA ARG A 15 -15.60 -32.32 7.72
C ARG A 15 -14.48 -31.68 8.50
N GLU A 16 -13.95 -32.44 9.45
CA GLU A 16 -12.69 -32.12 10.09
C GLU A 16 -11.55 -32.24 9.07
N LEU A 17 -10.57 -31.36 9.18
CA LEU A 17 -9.39 -31.39 8.34
C LEU A 17 -8.61 -32.69 8.62
N THR A 18 -8.39 -33.52 7.60
CA THR A 18 -7.77 -34.84 7.77
C THR A 18 -6.34 -34.73 8.30
N SER A 19 -5.87 -35.71 9.08
CA SER A 19 -4.48 -35.71 9.58
C SER A 19 -3.46 -35.64 8.43
N GLU A 20 -3.74 -36.36 7.35
CA GLU A 20 -2.89 -36.40 6.15
C GLU A 20 -2.78 -35.02 5.47
N THR A 21 -3.87 -34.26 5.37
CA THR A 21 -3.82 -32.89 4.80
C THR A 21 -3.02 -31.94 5.68
N LYS A 22 -3.18 -32.04 7.01
CA LYS A 22 -2.36 -31.26 7.97
C LYS A 22 -0.88 -31.56 7.81
N GLU A 23 -0.52 -32.83 7.67
CA GLU A 23 0.87 -33.26 7.48
C GLU A 23 1.48 -32.75 6.18
N ASN A 24 0.75 -32.85 5.07
CA ASN A 24 1.20 -32.36 3.77
C ASN A 24 1.43 -30.85 3.77
N ILE A 25 0.50 -30.07 4.35
CA ILE A 25 0.62 -28.61 4.47
C ILE A 25 1.83 -28.25 5.35
N ALA A 26 1.95 -28.88 6.52
CA ALA A 26 3.05 -28.62 7.46
C ALA A 26 4.41 -28.96 6.86
N GLU A 27 4.51 -30.06 6.11
CA GLU A 27 5.73 -30.49 5.43
C GLU A 27 6.14 -29.48 4.36
N ARG A 28 5.21 -29.09 3.46
CA ARG A 28 5.50 -28.09 2.43
C ARG A 28 5.93 -26.75 3.04
N LEU A 29 5.22 -26.27 4.06
CA LEU A 29 5.57 -25.01 4.73
C LEU A 29 6.91 -25.09 5.46
N SER A 30 7.29 -26.25 6.00
CA SER A 30 8.58 -26.42 6.68
C SER A 30 9.79 -26.21 5.74
N SER A 31 9.62 -26.51 4.45
CA SER A 31 10.62 -26.32 3.41
C SER A 31 10.74 -24.88 2.91
N LEU A 32 9.79 -23.99 3.25
CA LEU A 32 9.87 -22.59 2.84
C LEU A 32 10.87 -21.81 3.71
N GLU A 33 11.63 -20.94 3.05
CA GLU A 33 12.54 -20.00 3.70
C GLU A 33 11.82 -18.69 4.04
N ASN A 34 12.35 -17.95 5.02
CA ASN A 34 11.86 -16.62 5.44
C ASN A 34 10.42 -16.56 5.97
N LEU A 35 9.93 -17.66 6.56
CA LEU A 35 8.67 -17.63 7.32
C LEU A 35 8.87 -16.91 8.66
N TYR A 36 7.88 -16.11 9.04
CA TYR A 36 7.86 -15.47 10.36
C TYR A 36 7.54 -16.51 11.44
N PHE A 37 8.35 -16.51 12.51
CA PHE A 37 8.07 -17.26 13.72
C PHE A 37 8.09 -16.33 14.93
N PRO A 38 7.23 -16.55 15.94
CA PRO A 38 7.35 -15.86 17.22
C PRO A 38 8.71 -16.11 17.87
N ARG A 39 9.28 -15.10 18.54
CA ARG A 39 10.66 -15.14 19.10
C ARG A 39 10.95 -16.39 19.94
N ALA A 40 9.97 -16.87 20.71
CA ALA A 40 10.09 -18.07 21.53
C ALA A 40 10.38 -19.35 20.72
N LEU A 41 9.99 -19.38 19.45
CA LEU A 41 10.10 -20.53 18.56
C LEU A 41 11.30 -20.44 17.61
N HIS A 42 12.13 -19.40 17.67
CA HIS A 42 13.26 -19.24 16.74
C HIS A 42 14.30 -20.36 16.87
N SER A 43 14.59 -20.82 18.10
CA SER A 43 15.54 -21.90 18.34
C SER A 43 15.08 -23.19 17.66
N SER A 44 13.78 -23.49 17.75
CA SER A 44 13.19 -24.67 17.15
C SER A 44 12.90 -24.50 15.66
N ALA A 45 12.68 -23.28 15.19
CA ALA A 45 12.48 -22.98 13.78
C ALA A 45 13.78 -23.00 12.98
N SER A 46 14.94 -23.33 13.55
CA SER A 46 16.16 -23.52 12.78
C SER A 46 16.18 -24.85 12.01
N ASP A 47 15.50 -25.88 12.53
CA ASP A 47 15.47 -27.22 11.92
C ASP A 47 14.13 -27.47 11.21
N PRO A 48 14.11 -27.93 9.94
CA PRO A 48 12.87 -28.21 9.21
C PRO A 48 11.92 -29.21 9.91
N SER A 49 12.46 -30.23 10.57
CA SER A 49 11.63 -31.23 11.28
C SER A 49 10.89 -30.61 12.45
N GLN A 50 11.56 -29.72 13.19
CA GLN A 50 10.97 -28.95 14.28
C GLN A 50 10.01 -27.86 13.78
N ARG A 51 10.22 -27.29 12.59
CA ARG A 51 9.20 -26.42 11.94
C ARG A 51 7.91 -27.18 11.66
N LYS A 52 8.02 -28.41 11.11
CA LYS A 52 6.86 -29.25 10.80
C LYS A 52 6.03 -29.51 12.06
N SER A 53 6.66 -29.82 13.20
CA SER A 53 5.93 -30.05 14.46
C SER A 53 5.23 -28.80 14.98
N ILE A 54 5.84 -27.61 14.84
CA ILE A 54 5.21 -26.32 15.20
C ILE A 54 3.94 -26.08 14.40
N PHE A 55 3.96 -26.33 13.08
CA PHE A 55 2.79 -26.16 12.23
C PHE A 55 1.68 -27.15 12.57
N LEU A 56 2.03 -28.42 12.83
CA LEU A 56 1.08 -29.45 13.24
C LEU A 56 0.42 -29.14 14.59
N ASP A 57 1.19 -28.67 15.58
CA ASP A 57 0.66 -28.20 16.87
C ASP A 57 -0.33 -27.06 16.65
N LEU A 58 0.04 -26.06 15.84
CA LEU A 58 -0.82 -24.90 15.59
C LEU A 58 -2.10 -25.27 14.82
N LEU A 59 -1.99 -26.09 13.77
CA LEU A 59 -3.14 -26.61 13.00
C LEU A 59 -4.09 -27.51 13.83
N SER A 60 -3.61 -28.04 14.94
CA SER A 60 -4.41 -28.87 15.84
C SER A 60 -5.02 -28.05 16.97
N ARG A 61 -4.29 -27.04 17.47
CA ARG A 61 -4.75 -26.17 18.56
C ARG A 61 -5.71 -25.08 18.07
N ASP A 62 -5.32 -24.35 17.01
CA ASP A 62 -6.03 -23.17 16.55
C ASP A 62 -5.78 -22.91 15.05
N VAL A 63 -6.79 -23.25 14.24
CA VAL A 63 -6.76 -23.08 12.79
C VAL A 63 -6.90 -21.61 12.38
N ALA A 64 -7.63 -20.78 13.14
CA ALA A 64 -7.81 -19.37 12.80
C ALA A 64 -6.47 -18.61 12.91
N VAL A 65 -5.75 -18.82 14.02
CA VAL A 65 -4.41 -18.23 14.21
C VAL A 65 -3.40 -18.76 13.18
N PHE A 66 -3.53 -20.03 12.77
CA PHE A 66 -2.73 -20.57 11.68
C PHE A 66 -2.98 -19.83 10.37
N LEU A 67 -4.24 -19.63 9.99
CA LEU A 67 -4.62 -18.93 8.76
C LEU A 67 -4.23 -17.45 8.78
N GLU A 68 -4.34 -16.79 9.93
CA GLU A 68 -3.89 -15.41 10.10
C GLU A 68 -2.40 -15.26 9.78
N ARG A 69 -1.57 -16.14 10.34
CA ARG A 69 -0.10 -16.02 10.25
C ARG A 69 0.49 -16.59 8.97
N TYR A 70 -0.02 -17.74 8.55
CA TYR A 70 0.58 -18.55 7.48
C TYR A 70 -0.33 -18.72 6.26
N GLY A 71 -1.59 -18.27 6.33
CA GLY A 71 -2.56 -18.45 5.24
C GLY A 71 -2.17 -17.76 3.94
N SER A 72 -1.36 -16.69 4.00
CA SER A 72 -0.81 -16.03 2.80
C SER A 72 0.13 -16.93 1.99
N GLN A 73 0.76 -17.91 2.64
CA GLN A 73 1.71 -18.86 2.03
C GLN A 73 1.05 -20.17 1.57
N LEU A 74 -0.26 -20.32 1.79
CA LEU A 74 -1.04 -21.45 1.29
C LEU A 74 -1.38 -21.29 -0.19
N THR A 75 -1.47 -22.41 -0.90
CA THR A 75 -1.97 -22.47 -2.27
C THR A 75 -3.51 -22.44 -2.28
N ASN A 76 -4.12 -22.16 -3.43
CA ASN A 76 -5.58 -22.16 -3.56
C ASN A 76 -6.18 -23.55 -3.29
N GLY A 77 -5.48 -24.63 -3.64
CA GLY A 77 -5.90 -26.01 -3.35
C GLY A 77 -5.91 -26.28 -1.85
N GLU A 78 -4.83 -25.95 -1.15
CA GLU A 78 -4.76 -26.11 0.32
C GLU A 78 -5.82 -25.28 1.04
N LEU A 79 -6.15 -24.07 0.55
CA LEU A 79 -7.23 -23.24 1.10
C LEU A 79 -8.63 -23.85 0.91
N GLN A 80 -8.83 -24.80 -0.01
CA GLN A 80 -10.10 -25.52 -0.17
C GLN A 80 -10.27 -26.60 0.90
N GLU A 81 -9.18 -27.19 1.39
CA GLU A 81 -9.24 -28.21 2.45
C GLU A 81 -9.85 -27.67 3.75
N PHE A 82 -9.75 -26.36 4.00
CA PHE A 82 -10.36 -25.69 5.15
C PHE A 82 -11.85 -25.34 4.95
N ASP A 83 -12.45 -25.60 3.78
CA ASP A 83 -13.87 -25.28 3.54
C ASP A 83 -14.83 -26.04 4.46
N GLY A 84 -14.40 -27.19 5.00
CA GLY A 84 -15.16 -27.97 5.99
C GLY A 84 -15.27 -27.31 7.37
N LEU A 85 -14.43 -26.30 7.65
CA LEU A 85 -14.35 -25.60 8.94
C LEU A 85 -15.00 -24.21 8.90
N LYS A 86 -15.84 -23.93 7.90
CA LYS A 86 -16.52 -22.63 7.71
C LYS A 86 -17.56 -22.28 8.77
N ASP A 87 -17.94 -23.23 9.61
CA ASP A 87 -18.89 -22.99 10.69
C ASP A 87 -18.33 -21.99 11.71
N ASP A 88 -17.00 -21.91 11.84
CA ASP A 88 -16.33 -20.88 12.63
C ASP A 88 -16.24 -19.57 11.82
N TYR A 89 -16.74 -18.49 12.42
CA TYR A 89 -16.70 -17.16 11.84
C TYR A 89 -15.28 -16.69 11.51
N GLU A 90 -14.32 -16.92 12.42
CA GLU A 90 -12.94 -16.43 12.24
C GLU A 90 -12.27 -17.13 11.07
N ILE A 91 -12.40 -18.46 11.01
CA ILE A 91 -11.87 -19.28 9.91
C ILE A 91 -12.50 -18.84 8.59
N ASN A 92 -13.84 -18.72 8.54
CA ASN A 92 -14.53 -18.29 7.33
C ASN A 92 -14.10 -16.88 6.88
N TRP A 93 -13.92 -15.96 7.82
CA TRP A 93 -13.42 -14.62 7.52
C TRP A 93 -12.02 -14.66 6.91
N HIS A 94 -11.08 -15.39 7.54
CA HIS A 94 -9.71 -15.54 7.05
C HIS A 94 -9.67 -16.18 5.66
N LEU A 95 -10.46 -17.24 5.40
CA LEU A 95 -10.52 -17.89 4.09
C LEU A 95 -11.03 -16.94 3.00
N ASN A 96 -12.11 -16.20 3.27
CA ASN A 96 -12.65 -15.23 2.32
C ASN A 96 -11.67 -14.10 2.06
N HIS A 97 -11.00 -13.59 3.11
CA HIS A 97 -9.98 -12.57 2.98
C HIS A 97 -8.81 -13.03 2.12
N LEU A 98 -8.25 -14.20 2.42
CA LEU A 98 -7.12 -14.80 1.69
C LEU A 98 -7.47 -15.04 0.21
N ARG A 99 -8.69 -15.51 -0.08
CA ARG A 99 -9.19 -15.68 -1.45
C ARG A 99 -9.31 -14.35 -2.18
N SER A 100 -9.83 -13.32 -1.53
CA SER A 100 -9.91 -11.97 -2.11
C SER A 100 -8.53 -11.38 -2.42
N ILE A 101 -7.47 -11.83 -1.75
CA ILE A 101 -6.10 -11.38 -2.01
C ILE A 101 -5.49 -12.16 -3.19
N LYS A 102 -5.58 -13.50 -3.17
CA LYS A 102 -4.93 -14.38 -4.16
C LYS A 102 -5.66 -14.40 -5.50
N SER A 103 -6.98 -14.47 -5.46
CA SER A 103 -7.84 -14.60 -6.63
C SER A 103 -8.99 -13.60 -6.55
N PRO A 104 -8.70 -12.29 -6.58
CA PRO A 104 -9.73 -11.26 -6.47
C PRO A 104 -10.72 -11.36 -7.63
N THR A 105 -12.00 -11.27 -7.30
CA THR A 105 -13.06 -11.21 -8.32
C THR A 105 -13.01 -9.84 -9.02
N SER A 106 -13.45 -9.76 -10.29
CA SER A 106 -13.57 -8.49 -11.02
C SER A 106 -14.35 -7.41 -10.24
N ALA A 107 -15.38 -7.80 -9.49
CA ALA A 107 -16.12 -6.89 -8.60
C ALA A 107 -15.25 -6.32 -7.45
N GLU A 108 -14.39 -7.13 -6.84
CA GLU A 108 -13.49 -6.72 -5.76
C GLU A 108 -12.35 -5.84 -6.28
N LEU A 109 -11.82 -6.13 -7.46
CA LEU A 109 -10.85 -5.24 -8.12
C LEU A 109 -11.47 -3.87 -8.41
N ARG A 110 -12.72 -3.86 -8.90
CA ARG A 110 -13.47 -2.61 -9.13
C ARG A 110 -13.71 -1.86 -7.83
N SER A 111 -14.13 -2.52 -6.76
CA SER A 111 -14.38 -1.86 -5.47
C SER A 111 -13.09 -1.29 -4.86
N ARG A 112 -11.97 -2.02 -4.94
CA ARG A 112 -10.63 -1.52 -4.55
C ARG A 112 -10.24 -0.28 -5.35
N SER A 113 -10.43 -0.30 -6.67
CA SER A 113 -10.16 0.84 -7.56
C SER A 113 -11.02 2.06 -7.19
N ILE A 114 -12.31 1.87 -6.94
CA ILE A 114 -13.24 2.93 -6.51
C ILE A 114 -12.78 3.52 -5.17
N THR A 115 -12.40 2.69 -4.20
CA THR A 115 -11.90 3.16 -2.90
C THR A 115 -10.65 4.01 -3.04
N VAL A 116 -9.69 3.63 -3.90
CA VAL A 116 -8.49 4.43 -4.18
C VAL A 116 -8.86 5.77 -4.81
N LYS A 117 -9.76 5.78 -5.82
CA LYS A 117 -10.24 7.00 -6.46
C LYS A 117 -10.95 7.93 -5.47
N ASN A 118 -11.79 7.38 -4.61
CA ASN A 118 -12.51 8.13 -3.58
C ASN A 118 -11.55 8.72 -2.53
N ARG A 119 -10.54 7.96 -2.08
CA ARG A 119 -9.48 8.48 -1.19
C ARG A 119 -8.71 9.63 -1.84
N ARG A 120 -8.31 9.47 -3.11
CA ARG A 120 -7.63 10.55 -3.88
C ARG A 120 -8.51 11.78 -4.02
N ARG A 121 -9.80 11.60 -4.32
CA ARG A 121 -10.76 12.71 -4.43
C ARG A 121 -10.95 13.41 -3.09
N ALA A 122 -11.11 12.67 -1.99
CA ALA A 122 -11.23 13.24 -0.65
C ALA A 122 -9.99 14.05 -0.26
N TYR A 123 -8.80 13.53 -0.58
CA TYR A 123 -7.55 14.25 -0.34
C TYR A 123 -7.44 15.53 -1.18
N LEU A 124 -7.79 15.48 -2.47
CA LEU A 124 -7.82 16.66 -3.33
C LEU A 124 -8.79 17.72 -2.80
N ASN A 125 -9.99 17.33 -2.38
CA ASN A 125 -10.96 18.25 -1.78
C ASN A 125 -10.40 18.90 -0.50
N LYS A 126 -9.68 18.14 0.32
CA LYS A 126 -9.00 18.68 1.50
C LYS A 126 -7.96 19.72 1.09
N LEU A 127 -7.09 19.42 0.12
CA LEU A 127 -6.09 20.37 -0.38
C LEU A 127 -6.71 21.65 -0.95
N MET A 128 -7.85 21.53 -1.63
CA MET A 128 -8.59 22.69 -2.12
C MET A 128 -9.15 23.54 -0.99
N HIS A 129 -9.71 22.90 0.05
CA HIS A 129 -10.27 23.61 1.20
C HIS A 129 -9.20 24.31 2.04
N ASP A 130 -8.07 23.62 2.29
CA ASP A 130 -6.94 24.17 3.04
C ASP A 130 -6.30 25.37 2.31
N GLY A 131 -6.42 25.44 0.98
CA GLY A 131 -6.00 26.57 0.14
C GLY A 131 -4.48 26.76 -0.03
N GLN A 132 -3.67 26.16 0.84
CA GLN A 132 -2.22 26.32 0.83
C GLN A 132 -1.55 25.61 -0.36
N TYR A 133 -1.98 24.39 -0.67
CA TYR A 133 -1.31 23.56 -1.69
C TYR A 133 -1.40 24.16 -3.10
N PHE A 134 -2.53 24.79 -3.44
CA PHE A 134 -2.75 25.42 -4.74
C PHE A 134 -2.49 26.94 -4.73
N SER A 135 -1.88 27.47 -3.66
CA SER A 135 -1.37 28.84 -3.67
C SER A 135 -0.24 28.97 -4.70
N GLU A 136 -0.08 30.19 -5.24
CA GLU A 136 0.98 30.46 -6.22
C GLU A 136 2.36 30.17 -5.62
N ASP A 137 2.61 30.65 -4.41
CA ASP A 137 3.89 30.44 -3.72
C ASP A 137 4.19 28.94 -3.52
N ALA A 138 3.22 28.14 -3.05
CA ALA A 138 3.45 26.72 -2.87
C ALA A 138 3.63 25.96 -4.20
N MET A 139 3.01 26.42 -5.30
CA MET A 139 3.26 25.86 -6.62
C MET A 139 4.66 26.22 -7.13
N ARG A 140 5.08 27.46 -6.91
CA ARG A 140 6.40 28.00 -7.26
C ARG A 140 7.53 27.28 -6.53
N GLU A 141 7.36 27.00 -5.25
CA GLU A 141 8.34 26.26 -4.45
C GLU A 141 8.48 24.79 -4.88
N ARG A 142 7.36 24.14 -5.25
CA ARG A 142 7.37 22.72 -5.65
C ARG A 142 8.00 22.51 -7.02
N GLU A 143 7.64 23.33 -8.00
CA GLU A 143 8.11 23.20 -9.38
C GLU A 143 8.53 24.57 -9.95
N PRO A 144 9.71 25.08 -9.56
CA PRO A 144 10.14 26.45 -9.88
C PRO A 144 10.22 26.72 -11.38
N TYR A 145 10.73 25.77 -12.17
CA TYR A 145 10.89 25.95 -13.62
C TYR A 145 9.56 25.98 -14.35
N LEU A 146 8.68 25.02 -14.04
CA LEU A 146 7.35 24.99 -14.63
C LEU A 146 6.57 26.26 -14.28
N HIS A 147 6.67 26.70 -13.03
CA HIS A 147 6.06 27.95 -12.60
C HIS A 147 6.61 29.16 -13.38
N HIS A 148 7.92 29.26 -13.55
CA HIS A 148 8.54 30.34 -14.33
C HIS A 148 8.01 30.40 -15.76
N GLU A 149 7.90 29.25 -16.44
CA GLU A 149 7.48 29.17 -17.84
C GLU A 149 6.02 29.57 -18.08
N TYR A 150 5.11 29.27 -17.16
CA TYR A 150 3.68 29.50 -17.37
C TYR A 150 3.13 30.72 -16.65
N VAL A 151 3.77 31.15 -15.57
CA VAL A 151 3.30 32.24 -14.71
C VAL A 151 4.40 33.27 -14.54
N GLY A 152 5.57 32.84 -14.05
CA GLY A 152 6.61 33.73 -13.56
C GLY A 152 7.21 34.68 -14.59
N LYS A 153 7.33 34.30 -15.87
CA LYS A 153 7.89 35.18 -16.93
C LYS A 153 6.94 36.29 -17.39
N PHE A 154 5.65 36.18 -17.06
CA PHE A 154 4.63 37.17 -17.41
C PHE A 154 4.29 38.11 -16.24
N GLN A 155 4.84 37.86 -15.04
CA GLN A 155 4.70 38.76 -13.90
C GLN A 155 5.54 40.02 -14.09
N ASP A 156 5.02 41.15 -13.59
CA ASP A 156 5.72 42.43 -13.65
C ASP A 156 7.08 42.34 -12.93
N PRO A 157 8.21 42.65 -13.58
CA PRO A 157 9.54 42.67 -12.98
C PRO A 157 9.63 43.54 -11.72
N SER A 158 8.80 44.60 -11.62
CA SER A 158 8.76 45.49 -10.45
C SER A 158 8.44 44.74 -9.15
N SER A 159 7.65 43.68 -9.23
CA SER A 159 7.27 42.83 -8.10
C SER A 159 8.49 42.11 -7.48
N ARG A 160 9.56 41.88 -8.24
CA ARG A 160 10.78 41.18 -7.78
C ARG A 160 11.94 42.11 -7.42
N SER A 161 11.68 43.41 -7.33
CA SER A 161 12.68 44.43 -6.99
C SER A 161 13.52 44.09 -5.74
N MET A 162 14.77 44.55 -5.73
CA MET A 162 15.70 44.48 -4.58
C MET A 162 15.06 45.04 -3.31
N ALA A 163 14.44 46.21 -3.41
CA ALA A 163 13.85 46.90 -2.29
C ALA A 163 12.36 47.08 -2.54
N ARG A 164 11.54 46.62 -1.60
CA ARG A 164 10.12 46.92 -1.55
C ARG A 164 9.89 47.93 -0.43
N PRO A 165 9.13 49.02 -0.66
CA PRO A 165 8.86 50.01 0.38
C PRO A 165 8.24 49.35 1.62
N GLY A 166 8.85 49.55 2.79
CA GLY A 166 8.35 49.04 4.07
C GLY A 166 8.89 47.68 4.53
N GLU A 167 9.71 46.97 3.72
CA GLU A 167 10.37 45.73 4.16
C GLU A 167 11.62 45.99 5.01
N LYS A 168 11.84 45.14 6.01
CA LYS A 168 13.10 45.15 6.77
C LYS A 168 14.21 44.48 5.98
N TRP A 169 15.46 44.89 6.21
CA TRP A 169 16.64 44.27 5.59
C TRP A 169 16.71 42.75 5.82
N SER A 170 16.30 42.26 6.99
CA SER A 170 16.24 40.83 7.28
C SER A 170 15.28 40.07 6.36
N GLU A 171 14.10 40.63 6.10
CA GLU A 171 13.08 40.05 5.23
C GLU A 171 13.54 40.07 3.78
N THR A 172 14.17 41.18 3.35
CA THR A 172 14.79 41.28 2.02
C THR A 172 15.88 40.24 1.80
N LEU A 173 16.75 40.01 2.80
CA LEU A 173 17.80 39.01 2.72
C LEU A 173 17.25 37.58 2.62
N ILE A 174 16.24 37.24 3.43
CA ILE A 174 15.59 35.92 3.39
C ILE A 174 14.98 35.69 2.00
N ARG A 175 14.15 36.62 1.52
CA ARG A 175 13.55 36.54 0.18
C ARG A 175 14.59 36.39 -0.93
N ARG A 176 15.69 37.14 -0.85
CA ARG A 176 16.78 37.05 -1.85
C ARG A 176 17.47 35.70 -1.86
N SER A 177 17.65 35.09 -0.68
CA SER A 177 18.21 33.75 -0.58
C SER A 177 17.28 32.69 -1.17
N GLU A 178 15.97 32.82 -0.95
CA GLU A 178 14.94 31.94 -1.52
C GLU A 178 14.87 32.08 -3.03
N GLU A 179 14.85 33.31 -3.57
CA GLU A 179 14.86 33.56 -5.02
C GLU A 179 16.12 32.99 -5.68
N ALA A 180 17.28 33.13 -5.04
CA ALA A 180 18.53 32.56 -5.54
C ALA A 180 18.47 31.02 -5.58
N PHE A 181 17.87 30.39 -4.56
CA PHE A 181 17.64 28.96 -4.53
C PHE A 181 16.71 28.52 -5.68
N LEU A 182 15.57 29.20 -5.87
CA LEU A 182 14.63 28.91 -6.95
C LEU A 182 15.30 29.03 -8.33
N VAL A 183 16.06 30.10 -8.58
CA VAL A 183 16.80 30.30 -9.84
C VAL A 183 17.84 29.19 -10.06
N SER A 184 18.51 28.71 -9.01
CA SER A 184 19.46 27.61 -9.13
C SER A 184 18.78 26.30 -9.53
N GLU A 185 17.59 26.03 -8.99
CA GLU A 185 16.80 24.84 -9.33
C GLU A 185 16.29 24.91 -10.77
N ILE A 186 15.81 26.10 -11.18
CA ILE A 186 15.42 26.37 -12.57
C ILE A 186 16.57 26.06 -13.52
N ARG A 187 17.78 26.55 -13.23
CA ARG A 187 18.96 26.31 -14.07
C ARG A 187 19.31 24.83 -14.18
N ARG A 188 19.24 24.09 -13.07
CA ARG A 188 19.48 22.65 -13.07
C ARG A 188 18.51 21.93 -14.01
N GLU A 189 17.24 22.33 -13.97
CA GLU A 189 16.20 21.75 -14.81
C GLU A 189 16.34 22.16 -16.28
N GLN A 190 16.66 23.43 -16.57
CA GLN A 190 16.98 23.91 -17.91
C GLN A 190 18.16 23.16 -18.53
N GLN A 191 19.21 22.88 -17.74
CA GLN A 191 20.35 22.07 -18.18
C GLN A 191 19.92 20.63 -18.45
N ARG A 192 19.12 20.01 -17.57
CA ARG A 192 18.59 18.66 -17.75
C ARG A 192 17.77 18.51 -19.03
N LEU A 193 17.01 19.54 -19.39
CA LEU A 193 16.16 19.59 -20.58
C LEU A 193 16.89 20.06 -21.85
N GLY A 194 18.17 20.46 -21.74
CA GLY A 194 18.96 20.91 -22.88
C GLY A 194 18.55 22.28 -23.44
N VAL A 195 17.99 23.16 -22.60
CA VAL A 195 17.63 24.53 -22.99
C VAL A 195 18.91 25.32 -23.31
N ALA A 196 18.88 26.10 -24.38
CA ALA A 196 20.03 26.92 -24.79
C ALA A 196 20.40 27.94 -23.70
N GLU A 197 21.71 28.13 -23.46
CA GLU A 197 22.22 29.01 -22.39
C GLU A 197 21.74 30.46 -22.48
N ARG A 198 21.45 30.94 -23.69
CA ARG A 198 20.87 32.28 -23.91
C ARG A 198 19.48 32.46 -23.31
N ASP A 199 18.74 31.37 -23.14
CA ASP A 199 17.38 31.35 -22.63
C ASP A 199 17.35 30.98 -21.13
N TRP A 200 18.52 30.91 -20.48
CA TRP A 200 18.61 30.57 -19.06
C TRP A 200 18.13 31.72 -18.17
N VAL A 201 17.40 31.35 -17.13
CA VAL A 201 16.83 32.32 -16.20
C VAL A 201 17.95 32.98 -15.36
N GLY A 202 17.88 34.31 -15.26
CA GLY A 202 18.87 35.13 -14.54
C GLY A 202 20.18 35.34 -15.30
N ASN A 203 20.19 35.11 -16.61
CA ASN A 203 21.28 35.50 -17.50
C ASN A 203 21.08 36.96 -17.99
N GLU A 204 20.81 37.88 -17.06
CA GLU A 204 20.76 39.31 -17.36
C GLU A 204 22.19 39.84 -17.40
N ARG A 205 22.66 40.19 -18.60
CA ARG A 205 23.84 41.04 -18.83
C ARG A 205 23.40 42.49 -18.96
#